data_AF-A0A9D5MAE7-F1
#
_entry.id   AF-A0A9D5MAE7-F1
#
_cell.length_a   1.000
_cell.length_b   1.000
_cell.length_c   1.000
_cell.angle_alpha   90.00
_cell.angle_beta   90.00
_cell.angle_gamma   90.00
#
_symmetry.space_group_name_H-M   'P 1'
#
loop_
_entity.id
_entity.type
_entity.pdbx_description
1 polymer ?
#
loop_
_entity_poly.entity_id
_entity_poly.type
_entity_poly.pdbx_seq_one_letter_code
_entity_poly.pdbx_strand_id
1 'polypeptide(L)'
;MSNVKSIKSAAKEAKLRLKNRFWEDYKKEVDSGVKTAEEEGISSSGVKKYFRNLVIKNLMGVSEEEEKFYIKVRDMLDVEKSLPNDALDKLMDKNEFNSLSYEARERYLFKLAEKYLKAVDRYKKERGIELALGR
;
A
#
# COMPACT_ATOMS: atom_id res chain seq x y z
N MET A 1 11.00 -7.15 -13.52
CA MET A 1 10.82 -8.59 -13.85
C MET A 1 9.76 -9.15 -12.91
N SER A 2 8.65 -9.68 -13.42
CA SER A 2 7.62 -10.33 -12.61
C SER A 2 8.20 -11.59 -11.96
N ASN A 3 8.35 -11.57 -10.65
CA ASN A 3 8.79 -12.75 -9.89
C ASN A 3 7.60 -13.72 -9.81
N VAL A 4 7.32 -14.43 -10.89
CA VAL A 4 6.24 -15.43 -10.94
C VAL A 4 6.67 -16.57 -10.02
N LYS A 5 6.14 -16.56 -8.80
CA LYS A 5 6.38 -17.61 -7.81
C LYS A 5 6.09 -18.97 -8.46
N SER A 6 7.07 -19.88 -8.41
CA SER A 6 6.85 -21.26 -8.86
C SER A 6 5.68 -21.89 -8.10
N ILE A 7 4.85 -22.67 -8.78
CA ILE A 7 3.71 -23.40 -8.22
C ILE A 7 4.12 -24.17 -6.95
N LYS A 8 5.31 -24.75 -6.94
CA LYS A 8 5.87 -25.48 -5.80
C LYS A 8 6.10 -24.59 -4.58
N SER A 9 6.58 -23.36 -4.80
CA SER A 9 6.78 -22.37 -3.73
C SER A 9 5.45 -21.88 -3.18
N ALA A 10 4.51 -21.54 -4.07
CA ALA A 10 3.16 -21.11 -3.68
C ALA A 10 2.42 -22.19 -2.87
N ALA A 11 2.52 -23.46 -3.28
CA ALA A 11 1.94 -24.59 -2.56
C ALA A 11 2.58 -24.80 -1.18
N LYS A 12 3.90 -24.63 -1.04
CA LYS A 12 4.61 -24.74 0.24
C LYS A 12 4.18 -23.63 1.21
N GLU A 13 4.07 -22.40 0.73
CA GLU A 13 3.58 -21.28 1.54
C GLU A 13 2.11 -21.49 1.95
N ALA A 14 1.25 -21.97 1.05
CA ALA A 14 -0.15 -22.27 1.37
C ALA A 14 -0.26 -23.35 2.47
N LYS A 15 0.55 -24.41 2.38
CA LYS A 15 0.63 -25.44 3.42
C LYS A 15 1.12 -24.88 4.76
N LEU A 16 2.09 -23.97 4.74
CA LEU A 16 2.59 -23.30 5.95
C LEU A 16 1.48 -22.48 6.63
N ARG A 17 0.68 -21.74 5.84
CA ARG A 17 -0.46 -20.94 6.33
C ARG A 17 -1.52 -21.81 6.99
N LEU A 18 -1.85 -22.95 6.37
CA LEU A 18 -2.78 -23.93 6.96
C LEU A 18 -2.25 -24.49 8.28
N LYS A 19 -0.95 -24.78 8.36
CA LYS A 19 -0.33 -25.34 9.58
C LYS A 19 -0.25 -24.32 10.73
N ASN A 20 -0.08 -23.04 10.41
CA ASN A 20 0.19 -21.99 11.40
C ASN A 20 -1.06 -21.19 11.80
N ARG A 21 -2.28 -21.71 11.59
CA ARG A 21 -3.55 -21.02 11.92
C ARG A 21 -3.70 -19.61 11.33
N PHE A 22 -2.95 -19.29 10.28
CA PHE A 22 -2.90 -17.96 9.67
C PHE A 22 -4.30 -17.42 9.33
N TRP A 23 -5.17 -18.27 8.80
CA TRP A 23 -6.54 -17.88 8.44
C TRP A 23 -7.47 -17.70 9.65
N GLU A 24 -7.25 -18.45 10.74
CA GLU A 24 -8.01 -18.29 11.98
C GLU A 24 -7.63 -16.98 12.67
N ASP A 25 -6.34 -16.68 12.75
CA ASP A 25 -5.83 -15.45 13.35
C ASP A 25 -6.22 -14.23 12.50
N TYR A 26 -6.09 -14.32 11.17
CA TYR A 26 -6.55 -13.27 10.26
C TYR A 26 -8.06 -12.99 10.42
N LYS A 27 -8.88 -14.04 10.52
CA LYS A 27 -10.33 -13.86 10.73
C LYS A 27 -10.60 -13.14 12.05
N LYS A 28 -9.89 -13.51 13.13
CA LYS A 28 -10.01 -12.82 14.42
C LYS A 28 -9.63 -11.34 14.32
N GLU A 29 -8.54 -11.01 13.64
CA GLU A 29 -8.12 -9.62 13.44
C GLU A 29 -9.15 -8.80 12.65
N VAL A 30 -9.71 -9.38 11.58
CA VAL A 30 -10.78 -8.73 10.80
C VAL A 30 -12.01 -8.51 11.66
N ASP A 31 -12.47 -9.54 12.38
CA ASP A 31 -13.67 -9.47 13.22
C ASP A 31 -13.47 -8.47 14.38
N SER A 32 -12.28 -8.40 14.99
CA SER A 32 -11.97 -7.38 15.99
C SER A 32 -11.94 -5.99 15.40
N GLY A 33 -11.30 -5.81 14.24
CA GLY A 33 -11.20 -4.50 13.61
C GLY A 33 -12.54 -3.97 13.11
N VAL A 34 -13.44 -4.86 12.66
CA VAL A 34 -14.81 -4.48 12.28
C VAL A 34 -15.61 -4.02 13.49
N LYS A 35 -15.49 -4.70 14.64
CA LYS A 35 -16.17 -4.28 15.88
C LYS A 35 -15.71 -2.90 16.33
N THR A 36 -14.40 -2.67 16.40
CA THR A 36 -13.84 -1.36 16.77
C THR A 36 -14.28 -0.25 15.81
N ALA A 37 -14.33 -0.54 14.50
CA ALA A 37 -14.80 0.43 13.53
C ALA A 37 -16.30 0.73 13.63
N GLU A 38 -17.13 -0.26 13.98
CA GLU A 38 -18.56 -0.06 14.24
C GLU A 38 -18.78 0.80 15.50
N GLU A 39 -17.95 0.62 16.54
CA GLU A 39 -17.96 1.45 17.76
C GLU A 39 -17.58 2.92 17.46
N GLU A 40 -16.62 3.15 16.56
CA GLU A 40 -16.17 4.47 16.11
C GLU A 40 -17.05 5.07 14.98
N GLY A 41 -18.15 4.40 14.59
CA GLY A 41 -19.09 4.89 13.58
C GLY A 41 -18.56 4.85 12.13
N ILE A 42 -17.53 4.06 11.86
CA ILE A 42 -16.91 3.90 10.54
C ILE A 42 -17.51 2.71 9.80
N SER A 43 -17.66 2.84 8.48
CA SER A 43 -18.26 1.78 7.66
C SER A 43 -17.43 0.49 7.70
N SER A 44 -18.06 -0.60 8.18
CA SER A 44 -17.49 -1.95 8.21
C SER A 44 -17.02 -2.45 6.83
N SER A 45 -17.57 -1.90 5.75
CA SER A 45 -17.17 -2.20 4.37
C SER A 45 -15.74 -1.71 4.05
N GLY A 46 -15.35 -0.55 4.57
CA GLY A 46 -14.02 0.04 4.40
C GLY A 46 -12.94 -0.77 5.10
N VAL A 47 -13.22 -1.20 6.33
CA VAL A 47 -12.31 -2.01 7.16
C VAL A 47 -12.11 -3.40 6.55
N LYS A 48 -13.17 -4.07 6.13
CA LYS A 48 -13.06 -5.36 5.41
C LYS A 48 -12.23 -5.23 4.13
N LYS A 49 -12.35 -4.12 3.41
CA LYS A 49 -11.55 -3.83 2.21
C LYS A 49 -10.07 -3.60 2.55
N TYR A 50 -9.76 -2.89 3.63
CA TYR A 50 -8.39 -2.69 4.12
C TYR A 50 -7.70 -4.02 4.42
N PHE A 51 -8.31 -4.87 5.27
CA PHE A 51 -7.73 -6.17 5.62
C PHE A 51 -7.58 -7.09 4.42
N ARG A 52 -8.57 -7.10 3.51
CA ARG A 52 -8.46 -7.84 2.24
C ARG A 52 -7.25 -7.38 1.44
N ASN A 53 -7.06 -6.07 1.28
CA ASN A 53 -5.92 -5.53 0.55
C ASN A 53 -4.60 -5.87 1.22
N LEU A 54 -4.54 -5.81 2.56
CA LEU A 54 -3.35 -6.18 3.33
C LEU A 54 -2.94 -7.64 3.09
N VAL A 55 -3.90 -8.56 3.12
CA VAL A 55 -3.63 -9.98 2.84
C VAL A 55 -3.24 -10.21 1.39
N ILE A 56 -3.93 -9.59 0.43
CA ILE A 56 -3.57 -9.73 -0.99
C ILE A 56 -2.12 -9.25 -1.22
N LYS A 57 -1.71 -8.12 -0.62
CA LYS A 57 -0.33 -7.62 -0.70
C LYS A 57 0.67 -8.63 -0.12
N ASN A 58 0.40 -9.16 1.07
CA ASN A 58 1.23 -10.17 1.72
C ASN A 58 1.34 -11.48 0.91
N LEU A 59 0.29 -11.86 0.18
CA LEU A 59 0.25 -13.12 -0.57
C LEU A 59 0.87 -12.99 -1.96
N MET A 60 0.44 -11.99 -2.72
CA MET A 60 0.80 -11.82 -4.14
C MET A 60 2.21 -11.27 -4.29
N GLY A 61 2.73 -10.54 -3.30
CA GLY A 61 3.95 -9.76 -3.45
C GLY A 61 3.68 -8.63 -4.44
N VAL A 62 3.37 -7.44 -3.93
CA VAL A 62 3.37 -6.24 -4.77
C VAL A 62 4.77 -6.07 -5.36
N SER A 63 4.87 -5.49 -6.57
CA SER A 63 6.17 -5.11 -7.11
C SER A 63 6.93 -4.32 -6.06
N GLU A 64 8.12 -4.79 -5.66
CA GLU A 64 8.89 -4.17 -4.58
C GLU A 64 9.12 -2.68 -4.84
N GLU A 65 9.21 -2.28 -6.11
CA GLU A 65 9.36 -0.88 -6.53
C GLU A 65 8.13 -0.03 -6.20
N GLU A 66 6.92 -0.56 -6.39
CA GLU A 66 5.68 0.16 -6.07
C GLU A 66 5.49 0.30 -4.57
N GLU A 67 5.84 -0.74 -3.79
CA GLU A 67 5.76 -0.67 -2.34
C GLU A 67 6.85 0.24 -1.74
N LYS A 68 8.08 0.20 -2.28
CA LYS A 68 9.14 1.15 -1.91
C LYS A 68 8.73 2.59 -2.21
N PHE A 69 8.07 2.83 -3.35
CA PHE A 69 7.52 4.14 -3.67
C PHE A 69 6.44 4.56 -2.68
N TYR A 70 5.49 3.66 -2.35
CA TYR A 70 4.46 3.93 -1.36
C TYR A 70 5.04 4.26 0.02
N ILE A 71 6.03 3.50 0.49
CA ILE A 71 6.69 3.75 1.78
C ILE A 71 7.33 5.15 1.80
N LYS A 72 8.05 5.54 0.74
CA LYS A 72 8.61 6.90 0.63
C LYS A 72 7.54 7.98 0.69
N VAL A 73 6.41 7.78 0.02
CA VAL A 73 5.28 8.73 0.06
C VAL A 73 4.67 8.79 1.46
N ARG A 74 4.46 7.64 2.10
CA ARG A 74 3.92 7.54 3.47
C ARG A 74 4.83 8.27 4.46
N ASP A 75 6.12 7.95 4.46
CA ASP A 75 7.09 8.54 5.38
C ASP A 75 7.19 10.07 5.17
N MET A 76 7.10 10.54 3.92
CA MET A 76 7.03 11.97 3.60
C MET A 76 5.78 12.65 4.20
N LEU A 77 4.61 12.02 4.05
CA LEU A 77 3.35 12.54 4.59
C LEU A 77 3.29 12.50 6.12
N ASP A 78 3.94 11.52 6.74
CA ASP A 78 4.06 11.41 8.20
C ASP A 78 4.95 12.53 8.78
N VAL A 79 6.05 12.87 8.10
CA VAL A 79 6.98 13.94 8.53
C VAL A 79 6.37 15.32 8.35
N GLU A 80 5.83 15.62 7.16
CA GLU A 80 5.36 16.98 6.86
C GLU A 80 3.94 17.26 7.36
N LYS A 81 3.17 16.22 7.77
CA LYS A 81 1.77 16.29 8.23
C LYS A 81 0.78 16.98 7.25
N SER A 82 1.26 17.43 6.10
CA SER A 82 0.54 18.11 5.03
C SER A 82 1.04 17.60 3.68
N LEU A 83 0.30 17.88 2.61
CA LEU A 83 0.72 17.58 1.24
C LEU A 83 1.84 18.55 0.85
N PRO A 84 3.08 18.07 0.62
CA PRO A 84 4.16 18.93 0.15
C PRO A 84 3.83 19.43 -1.25
N ASN A 85 4.04 20.73 -1.50
CA ASN A 85 4.05 21.25 -2.87
C ASN A 85 5.25 20.69 -3.67
N ASP A 86 6.35 20.36 -2.99
CA ASP A 86 7.59 19.83 -3.60
C ASP A 86 7.62 18.28 -3.64
N ALA A 87 6.46 17.62 -3.47
CA ALA A 87 6.39 16.16 -3.33
C ALA A 87 6.96 15.44 -4.56
N LEU A 88 6.62 15.94 -5.75
CA LEU A 88 7.07 15.33 -7.01
C LEU A 88 8.59 15.46 -7.19
N ASP A 89 9.18 16.59 -6.84
CA ASP A 89 10.63 16.82 -6.96
C ASP A 89 11.45 15.96 -5.99
N LYS A 90 10.90 15.65 -4.82
CA LYS A 90 11.52 14.72 -3.85
C LYS A 90 11.38 13.26 -4.25
N LEU A 91 10.29 12.90 -4.92
CA LEU A 91 9.99 11.53 -5.35
C LEU A 91 10.56 11.17 -6.73
N MET A 92 10.90 12.18 -7.53
CA MET A 92 11.45 12.04 -8.87
C MET A 92 12.87 11.46 -8.83
N ASP A 93 13.13 10.50 -9.71
CA ASP A 93 14.50 10.09 -10.01
C ASP A 93 15.14 11.11 -10.96
N LYS A 94 16.00 11.97 -10.40
CA LYS A 94 16.67 13.04 -11.14
C LYS A 94 17.60 12.49 -12.24
N ASN A 95 18.14 11.29 -12.07
CA ASN A 95 19.04 10.71 -13.05
C ASN A 95 18.27 10.26 -14.30
N GLU A 96 17.17 9.53 -14.09
CA GLU A 96 16.28 9.14 -15.20
C GLU A 96 15.68 10.37 -15.89
N PHE A 97 15.17 11.33 -15.12
CA PHE A 97 14.55 12.54 -15.64
C PHE A 97 15.48 13.36 -16.54
N ASN A 98 16.73 13.55 -16.14
CA ASN A 98 17.70 14.36 -16.89
C ASN A 98 18.15 13.69 -18.20
N SER A 99 18.15 12.35 -18.24
CA SER A 99 18.49 11.60 -19.46
C SER A 99 17.41 11.63 -20.56
N LEU A 100 16.17 11.98 -20.20
CA LEU A 100 15.01 11.96 -21.10
C LEU A 100 14.92 13.24 -21.94
N SER A 101 14.31 13.12 -23.13
CA SER A 101 13.95 14.27 -23.98
C SER A 101 12.82 15.10 -23.35
N TYR A 102 12.64 16.34 -23.82
CA TYR A 102 11.63 17.26 -23.28
C TYR A 102 10.20 16.65 -23.23
N GLU A 103 9.74 16.05 -24.33
CA GLU A 103 8.41 15.40 -24.39
C GLU A 103 8.31 14.16 -23.46
N ALA A 104 9.42 13.43 -23.32
CA ALA A 104 9.46 12.25 -22.45
C ALA A 104 9.50 12.65 -20.96
N ARG A 105 10.07 13.81 -20.62
CA ARG A 105 10.05 14.40 -19.28
C ARG A 105 8.64 14.79 -18.84
N GLU A 106 7.88 15.45 -19.70
CA GLU A 106 6.48 15.80 -19.40
C GLU A 106 5.65 14.52 -19.13
N ARG A 107 5.77 13.52 -20.01
CA ARG A 107 5.09 12.22 -19.82
C ARG A 107 5.51 11.51 -18.53
N TYR A 108 6.79 11.58 -18.18
CA TYR A 108 7.31 11.03 -16.92
C TYR A 108 6.67 11.73 -15.72
N LEU A 109 6.62 13.07 -15.73
CA LEU A 109 6.05 13.85 -14.64
C LEU A 109 4.56 13.54 -14.45
N PHE A 110 3.78 13.45 -15.53
CA PHE A 110 2.36 13.07 -15.45
C PHE A 110 2.18 11.68 -14.84
N LYS A 111 2.98 10.68 -15.26
CA LYS A 111 2.93 9.33 -14.67
C LYS A 111 3.31 9.32 -13.20
N LEU A 112 4.31 10.12 -12.81
CA LEU A 112 4.73 10.25 -11.42
C LEU A 112 3.63 10.89 -10.57
N ALA A 113 2.98 11.94 -11.08
CA ALA A 113 1.86 12.60 -10.42
C ALA A 113 0.68 11.65 -10.22
N GLU A 114 0.31 10.87 -11.24
CA GLU A 114 -0.75 9.86 -11.12
C GLU A 114 -0.43 8.80 -10.06
N LYS A 115 0.83 8.31 -10.04
CA LYS A 115 1.28 7.33 -9.02
C LYS A 115 1.24 7.93 -7.63
N TYR A 116 1.68 9.19 -7.48
CA TYR A 116 1.64 9.91 -6.22
C TYR A 116 0.21 10.08 -5.71
N LEU A 117 -0.72 10.53 -6.56
CA LEU A 117 -2.13 10.69 -6.17
C LEU A 117 -2.76 9.37 -5.72
N LYS A 118 -2.47 8.26 -6.40
CA LYS A 118 -2.90 6.92 -5.98
C LYS A 118 -2.32 6.52 -4.63
N ALA A 119 -1.05 6.82 -4.38
CA ALA A 119 -0.40 6.57 -3.10
C ALA A 119 -1.00 7.42 -1.96
N VAL A 120 -1.30 8.69 -2.21
CA VAL A 120 -1.96 9.58 -1.25
C VAL A 120 -3.38 9.11 -0.91
N ASP A 121 -4.18 8.73 -1.91
CA ASP A 121 -5.53 8.20 -1.69
C ASP A 121 -5.50 6.90 -0.87
N ARG A 122 -4.55 6.00 -1.19
CA ARG A 122 -4.27 4.81 -0.38
C ARG A 122 -3.93 5.20 1.05
N TYR A 123 -2.99 6.12 1.24
CA TYR A 123 -2.55 6.57 2.56
C TYR A 123 -3.69 7.19 3.40
N LYS A 124 -4.52 8.06 2.82
CA LYS A 124 -5.67 8.66 3.52
C LYS A 124 -6.67 7.60 3.99
N LYS A 125 -6.91 6.57 3.16
CA LYS A 125 -7.80 5.45 3.51
C LYS A 125 -7.19 4.56 4.59
N GLU A 126 -5.90 4.24 4.48
CA GLU A 126 -5.19 3.42 5.45
C GLU A 126 -5.09 4.16 6.81
N ARG A 127 -4.64 5.42 6.81
CA ARG A 127 -4.50 6.24 8.03
C ARG A 127 -5.83 6.53 8.72
N GLY A 128 -6.92 6.73 7.97
CA GLY A 128 -8.25 6.89 8.55
C GLY A 128 -8.76 5.63 9.26
N ILE A 129 -8.37 4.45 8.77
CA ILE A 129 -8.71 3.17 9.39
C ILE A 129 -7.75 2.85 10.55
N GLU A 130 -6.46 3.18 10.42
CA GLU A 130 -5.46 2.97 11.48
C GLU A 130 -5.75 3.84 12.71
N LEU A 131 -6.10 5.12 12.51
CA LEU A 131 -6.56 5.99 13.60
C LEU A 131 -7.77 5.41 14.34
N ALA A 132 -8.72 4.86 13.59
CA ALA A 132 -9.91 4.23 14.15
C ALA A 132 -9.64 2.92 14.89
N LEU A 133 -8.59 2.20 14.49
CA LEU A 133 -8.15 0.96 15.13
C LEU A 133 -7.17 1.23 16.29
N GLY A 134 -6.87 2.49 16.60
CA GLY A 134 -5.90 2.89 17.64
C GLY A 134 -4.47 2.43 17.34
N ARG A 135 -4.10 2.32 16.06
CA ARG A 135 -2.78 1.90 15.58
C ARG A 135 -1.98 3.06 15.01
#